data_AF-A0A1I0ZRP5-F1
#
_entry.id   AF-A0A1I0ZRP5-F1
#
_cell.length_a   1.000
_cell.length_b   1.000
_cell.length_c   1.000
_cell.angle_alpha   90.00
_cell.angle_beta   90.00
_cell.angle_gamma   90.00
#
_symmetry.space_group_name_H-M   'P 1'
#
loop_
_entity.id
_entity.type
_entity.pdbx_description
1 polymer ?
#
loop_
_entity_poly.entity_id
_entity_poly.type
_entity_poly.pdbx_seq_one_letter_code
_entity_poly.pdbx_strand_id
1 'polypeptide(L)' 'MQSAIDAVFEAERSVTQAQGNNNPQDFQKSQQELMRAQQLLREVRQKGYSGTAEQKHQFQRAEENLRILMEAQNAIR' A
#
# COMPACT_ATOMS: atom_id res chain seq x y z
N MET A 1 -3.32 -12.25 4.61
CA MET A 1 -3.01 -11.98 3.19
C MET A 1 -4.04 -11.03 2.61
N GLN A 2 -5.33 -11.38 2.62
CA GLN A 2 -6.39 -10.47 2.16
C GLN A 2 -6.30 -9.11 2.86
N SER A 3 -6.15 -9.11 4.18
CA SER A 3 -5.93 -7.89 4.98
C SER A 3 -4.73 -7.03 4.56
N ALA A 4 -3.67 -7.62 3.99
CA ALA A 4 -2.51 -6.87 3.53
C ALA A 4 -2.75 -6.26 2.13
N ILE A 5 -3.48 -6.98 1.27
CA ILE A 5 -3.90 -6.48 -0.04
C ILE A 5 -4.93 -5.36 0.13
N ASP A 6 -5.90 -5.53 1.02
CA ASP A 6 -6.91 -4.51 1.34
C ASP A 6 -6.24 -3.23 1.85
N ALA A 7 -5.19 -3.34 2.67
CA ALA A 7 -4.43 -2.19 3.14
C ALA A 7 -3.72 -1.44 2.00
N VAL A 8 -3.27 -2.12 0.94
CA VAL A 8 -2.71 -1.45 -0.25
C VAL A 8 -3.80 -0.67 -0.99
N PHE A 9 -5.01 -1.21 -1.11
CA PHE A 9 -6.14 -0.49 -1.71
C PHE A 9 -6.56 0.73 -0.87
N GLU A 10 -6.53 0.63 0.47
CA GLU A 10 -6.77 1.76 1.37
C GLU A 10 -5.71 2.85 1.16
N ALA A 11 -4.43 2.47 1.08
CA ALA A 11 -3.33 3.39 0.81
C ALA A 11 -3.47 4.07 -0.56
N GLU A 12 -3.81 3.33 -1.61
CA GLU A 12 -4.04 3.86 -2.96
C GLU A 12 -5.12 4.94 -2.98
N ARG A 13 -6.27 4.67 -2.32
CA ARG A 13 -7.35 5.65 -2.19
C ARG A 13 -6.90 6.90 -1.46
N SER A 14 -6.15 6.73 -0.38
CA SER A 14 -5.67 7.87 0.41
C SER A 14 -4.66 8.71 -0.36
N VAL A 15 -3.75 8.09 -1.14
CA VAL A 15 -2.79 8.81 -1.99
C VAL A 15 -3.53 9.58 -3.10
N THR A 16 -4.50 8.95 -3.74
CA THR A 16 -5.31 9.60 -4.79
C THR A 16 -6.05 10.82 -4.23
N GLN A 17 -6.64 10.69 -3.04
CA GLN A 17 -7.31 11.79 -2.36
C GLN A 17 -6.32 12.92 -2.01
N ALA A 18 -5.16 12.59 -1.47
CA ALA A 18 -4.12 13.56 -1.11
C ALA A 18 -3.49 14.26 -2.33
N GLN A 19 -3.48 13.64 -3.50
CA GLN A 19 -3.05 14.26 -4.76
C GLN A 19 -4.10 15.21 -5.33
N GLY A 20 -5.38 14.91 -5.11
CA GLY A 20 -6.50 15.70 -5.63
C GLY A 20 -6.80 16.97 -4.83
N ASN A 21 -6.14 17.18 -3.67
CA ASN A 21 -6.35 18.35 -2.84
C ASN A 21 -5.05 18.77 -2.12
N ASN A 22 -4.96 20.02 -1.68
CA ASN A 22 -3.80 20.53 -0.95
C ASN A 22 -3.98 20.42 0.58
N ASN A 23 -4.76 19.44 1.06
CA ASN A 23 -5.02 19.29 2.48
C ASN A 23 -3.86 18.55 3.18
N PRO A 24 -3.13 19.19 4.11
CA PRO A 24 -2.01 18.55 4.81
C PRO A 24 -2.43 17.31 5.61
N GLN A 25 -3.68 17.26 6.08
CA GLN A 25 -4.21 16.10 6.81
C GLN A 25 -4.36 14.88 5.90
N ASP A 26 -4.81 15.08 4.66
CA ASP A 26 -4.96 13.99 3.69
C ASP A 26 -3.59 13.45 3.27
N PHE A 27 -2.59 14.34 3.13
CA PHE A 27 -1.20 13.95 2.88
C PHE A 27 -0.58 13.17 4.05
N GLN A 28 -0.82 13.57 5.30
CA GLN A 28 -0.36 12.83 6.47
C GLN A 28 -1.05 11.47 6.58
N LYS A 29 -2.35 11.41 6.31
CA LYS A 29 -3.12 10.18 6.30
C LYS A 29 -2.60 9.20 5.24
N SER A 30 -2.32 9.68 4.03
CA SER A 30 -1.79 8.82 2.97
C SER A 30 -0.44 8.22 3.35
N GLN A 31 0.45 8.97 4.02
CA GLN A 31 1.70 8.42 4.55
C GLN A 31 1.47 7.31 5.58
N GLN A 32 0.51 7.50 6.50
CA GLN A 32 0.19 6.50 7.52
C GLN A 32 -0.32 5.20 6.90
N GLU A 33 -1.24 5.29 5.93
CA GLU A 33 -1.77 4.11 5.24
C GLU A 33 -0.70 3.40 4.41
N LEU A 34 0.21 4.14 3.76
CA LEU A 34 1.35 3.55 3.04
C LEU A 34 2.28 2.77 3.98
N MET A 35 2.62 3.33 5.14
CA MET A 35 3.45 2.64 6.14
C MET A 35 2.76 1.39 6.69
N ARG A 36 1.46 1.48 6.96
CA ARG A 36 0.64 0.35 7.42
C ARG A 36 0.59 -0.77 6.39
N ALA A 37 0.32 -0.45 5.13
CA ALA A 37 0.33 -1.42 4.03
C ALA A 37 1.70 -2.10 3.87
N GLN A 38 2.79 -1.32 3.97
CA GLN A 38 4.16 -1.85 3.92
C GLN A 38 4.44 -2.85 5.03
N GLN A 39 4.03 -2.53 6.26
CA GLN A 39 4.21 -3.41 7.41
C GLN A 39 3.45 -4.73 7.20
N LEU A 40 2.17 -4.67 6.81
CA LEU A 40 1.33 -5.85 6.62
C LEU A 40 1.86 -6.77 5.50
N LEU A 41 2.32 -6.21 4.39
CA LEU A 41 2.94 -6.99 3.32
C LEU A 41 4.24 -7.65 3.81
N ARG A 42 5.10 -6.92 4.55
CA ARG A 42 6.31 -7.50 5.15
C ARG A 42 6.01 -8.65 6.09
N GLU A 43 5.01 -8.50 6.96
CA GLU A 43 4.62 -9.57 7.89
C GLU A 43 4.14 -10.83 7.16
N VAL A 44 3.34 -10.67 6.10
CA VAL A 44 2.88 -11.81 5.28
C VAL A 44 4.06 -12.49 4.59
N ARG A 45 5.01 -11.72 4.05
CA ARG A 45 6.23 -12.24 3.42
C ARG A 45 7.10 -13.00 4.42
N GLN A 46 7.33 -12.44 5.60
CA GLN A 46 8.17 -13.05 6.66
C GLN A 46 7.58 -14.33 7.23
N LYS A 47 6.25 -14.41 7.34
CA LYS A 47 5.55 -15.62 7.81
C LYS A 47 5.59 -16.76 6.78
N GLY A 48 6.23 -16.57 5.63
CA GLY A 48 6.36 -17.59 4.59
C GLY A 48 5.00 -17.95 4.02
N TYR A 49 4.36 -16.99 3.35
CA TYR A 49 2.99 -17.19 2.90
C TYR A 49 2.85 -18.43 2.00
N SER A 50 1.85 -19.24 2.31
CA SER A 50 1.41 -20.38 1.49
C SER A 50 0.03 -20.05 0.92
N GLY A 51 -0.05 -19.89 -0.40
CA GLY A 51 -1.29 -19.59 -1.11
C GLY A 51 -1.28 -20.18 -2.52
N THR A 52 -2.43 -20.15 -3.19
CA THR A 52 -2.55 -20.56 -4.60
C THR A 52 -1.70 -19.65 -5.50
N ALA A 53 -1.39 -20.09 -6.73
CA ALA A 53 -0.68 -19.26 -7.71
C ALA A 53 -1.33 -17.89 -7.93
N GLU A 54 -2.67 -17.85 -7.96
CA GLU A 54 -3.44 -16.61 -8.07
C GLU A 54 -3.21 -15.68 -6.88
N GLN A 55 -3.25 -16.21 -5.65
CA GLN A 55 -2.98 -15.43 -4.44
C GLN A 55 -1.53 -14.92 -4.41
N LYS A 56 -0.58 -15.71 -4.90
CA LYS A 56 0.82 -15.30 -5.04
C LYS A 56 0.95 -14.09 -5.97
N HIS A 57 0.29 -14.19 -7.11
CA HIS A 57 0.30 -13.14 -8.13
C HIS A 57 -0.35 -11.85 -7.62
N GLN A 58 -1.52 -11.95 -6.98
CA GLN A 58 -2.19 -10.80 -6.36
C GLN A 58 -1.32 -10.12 -5.29
N PHE A 59 -0.65 -10.92 -4.46
CA PHE A 59 0.28 -10.39 -3.46
C PHE A 59 1.46 -9.65 -4.09
N GLN A 60 2.07 -10.20 -5.15
CA GLN A 60 3.14 -9.52 -5.88
C GLN A 60 2.68 -8.21 -6.53
N ARG A 61 1.46 -8.19 -7.10
CA ARG A 61 0.87 -6.95 -7.62
C ARG A 61 0.65 -5.91 -6.53
N ALA A 62 0.20 -6.32 -5.35
CA ALA A 62 0.04 -5.43 -4.22
C ALA A 62 1.38 -4.84 -3.75
N GLU A 63 2.47 -5.63 -3.74
CA GLU A 63 3.82 -5.14 -3.44
C GLU A 63 4.30 -4.11 -4.47
N GLU A 64 4.09 -4.36 -5.75
CA GLU A 64 4.48 -3.42 -6.81
C GLU A 64 3.66 -2.14 -6.78
N ASN A 65 2.34 -2.24 -6.58
CA ASN A 65 1.48 -1.07 -6.41
C ASN A 65 1.92 -0.21 -5.22
N LEU A 66 2.23 -0.84 -4.08
CA LEU A 66 2.73 -0.10 -2.92
C LEU A 66 4.05 0.63 -3.24
N ARG A 67 4.98 -0.01 -3.96
CA ARG A 67 6.23 0.64 -4.40
C ARG A 67 5.94 1.90 -5.20
N ILE A 68 5.07 1.81 -6.21
CA ILE A 68 4.69 2.94 -7.06
C ILE A 68 4.04 4.06 -6.24
N LEU A 69 3.14 3.72 -5.30
CA LEU A 69 2.48 4.71 -4.46
C LEU A 69 3.45 5.42 -3.52
N MET A 70 4.43 4.71 -2.96
CA MET A 70 5.47 5.33 -2.14
C MET A 70 6.36 6.26 -2.96
N GLU A 71 6.71 5.88 -4.19
CA GLU A 71 7.45 6.74 -5.13
C GLU A 71 6.65 8.01 -5.46
N ALA A 72 5.36 7.87 -5.78
CA ALA A 72 4.48 8.99 -6.06
C ALA A 72 4.33 9.93 -4.85
N GLN A 73 4.14 9.38 -3.64
CA GLN A 73 4.05 10.16 -2.41
C GLN A 73 5.33 10.94 -2.12
N ASN A 74 6.50 10.34 -2.38
CA ASN A 74 7.80 10.98 -2.17
C ASN A 74 8.08 12.10 -3.18
N ALA A 75 7.54 11.99 -4.40
CA ALA A 75 7.70 13.02 -5.43
C ALA A 75 6.91 14.32 -5.13
N ILE A 76 5.95 14.27 -4.21
CA ILE A 76 5.15 15.43 -3.78
C ILE A 76 5.84 16.19 -2.62
N ARG A 77 6.87 15.61 -2.01
CA ARG A 77 7.62 16.19 -0.90
C ARG A 77 8.68 17.18 -1.39
#